data_AF-A0A365PT39-F1
#
_entry.id   AF-A0A365PT39-F1
#
_cell.length_a   1.000
_cell.length_b   1.000
_cell.length_c   1.000
_cell.angle_alpha   90.00
_cell.angle_beta   90.00
_cell.angle_gamma   90.00
#
_symmetry.space_group_name_H-M   'P 1'
#
loop_
_entity.id
_entity.type
_entity.pdbx_description
1 polymer ?
#
loop_
_entity_poly.entity_id
_entity_poly.type
_entity_poly.pdbx_seq_one_letter_code
_entity_poly.pdbx_strand_id
1 'polypeptide(L)'
;MNPSLTLGLLLLPAVAMAEPLHLERELNDLRVDVEVSELETDTQPGIESGLVQVLITNHERFKVACQLHPGETEASPGLDSTPITIIAPEGRRALTMSGEYGDSTLNALLTCIRDE
;
A
#
# COMPACT_ATOMS: atom_id res chain seq x y z
N MET A 1 -29.26 33.85 43.34
CA MET A 1 -28.16 32.88 43.56
C MET A 1 -28.19 31.91 42.39
N ASN A 2 -27.15 31.96 41.55
CA ASN A 2 -27.05 31.18 40.31
C ASN A 2 -26.72 29.70 40.60
N PRO A 3 -27.34 28.74 39.90
CA PRO A 3 -26.75 27.42 39.74
C PRO A 3 -25.75 27.45 38.57
N SER A 4 -24.48 27.17 38.86
CA SER A 4 -23.44 26.95 37.85
C SER A 4 -23.72 25.64 37.09
N LEU A 5 -23.95 25.75 35.78
CA LEU A 5 -23.93 24.63 34.84
C LEU A 5 -22.51 24.52 34.28
N THR A 6 -21.72 23.61 34.84
CA THR A 6 -20.43 23.18 34.26
C THR A 6 -20.71 22.32 33.03
N LEU A 7 -20.57 22.93 31.85
CA LEU A 7 -20.61 22.25 30.56
C LEU A 7 -19.26 21.54 30.34
N GLY A 8 -19.21 20.25 30.66
CA GLY A 8 -18.07 19.39 30.38
C GLY A 8 -17.97 19.11 28.88
N LEU A 9 -17.07 19.82 28.20
CA LEU A 9 -16.74 19.59 26.80
C LEU A 9 -15.89 18.31 26.70
N LEU A 10 -16.52 17.19 26.32
CA LEU A 10 -15.83 15.96 25.93
C LEU A 10 -15.11 16.20 24.60
N LEU A 11 -13.83 16.55 24.66
CA LEU A 11 -12.92 16.48 23.51
C LEU A 11 -12.67 15.00 23.21
N LEU A 12 -13.50 14.42 22.34
CA LEU A 12 -13.17 13.16 21.69
C LEU A 12 -11.90 13.39 20.87
N PRO A 13 -10.81 12.63 21.08
CA PRO A 13 -9.66 12.71 20.22
C PRO A 13 -10.13 12.32 18.81
N ALA A 14 -10.11 13.28 17.89
CA ALA A 14 -10.25 12.99 16.48
C ALA A 14 -9.04 12.14 16.12
N VAL A 15 -9.24 10.83 16.03
CA VAL A 15 -8.27 9.94 15.40
C VAL A 15 -8.24 10.39 13.95
N ALA A 16 -7.19 11.12 13.58
CA ALA A 16 -6.88 11.37 12.18
C ALA A 16 -6.57 10.00 11.58
N MET A 17 -7.57 9.41 10.91
CA MET A 17 -7.36 8.24 10.08
C MET A 17 -6.60 8.76 8.87
N ALA A 18 -5.29 8.48 8.79
CA ALA A 18 -4.54 8.71 7.56
C ALA A 18 -5.27 7.97 6.43
N GLU A 19 -5.46 8.62 5.29
CA GLU A 19 -6.09 7.99 4.14
C GLU A 19 -5.23 6.79 3.72
N PRO A 20 -5.83 5.59 3.54
CA PRO A 20 -5.06 4.41 3.17
C PRO A 20 -4.41 4.64 1.81
N LEU A 21 -3.11 4.35 1.70
CA LEU A 21 -2.37 4.40 0.44
C LEU A 21 -3.12 3.65 -0.66
N HIS A 22 -3.46 4.37 -1.72
CA HIS A 22 -4.25 3.80 -2.82
C HIS A 22 -3.32 3.06 -3.79
N LEU A 23 -3.47 1.74 -3.91
CA LEU A 23 -2.75 0.94 -4.90
C LEU A 23 -3.72 0.58 -6.03
N GLU A 24 -3.38 0.95 -7.27
CA GLU A 24 -4.13 0.52 -8.45
C GLU A 24 -3.91 -0.97 -8.70
N ARG A 25 -4.94 -1.68 -9.17
CA ARG A 25 -4.93 -3.15 -9.28
C ARG A 25 -5.57 -3.62 -10.58
N GLU A 26 -4.82 -4.40 -11.35
CA GLU A 26 -5.30 -5.12 -12.52
C GLU A 26 -5.17 -6.63 -12.26
N LEU A 27 -6.23 -7.22 -11.66
CA LEU A 27 -6.21 -8.61 -11.19
C LEU A 27 -6.73 -9.63 -12.20
N ASN A 28 -7.20 -9.21 -13.38
CA ASN A 28 -7.61 -10.12 -14.47
C ASN A 28 -8.58 -11.24 -14.03
N ASP A 29 -9.63 -10.88 -13.27
CA ASP A 29 -10.64 -11.79 -12.70
C ASP A 29 -10.10 -12.86 -11.73
N LEU A 30 -8.84 -12.75 -11.29
CA LEU A 30 -8.23 -13.67 -10.34
C LEU A 30 -8.67 -13.39 -8.91
N ARG A 31 -8.87 -14.47 -8.14
CA ARG A 31 -9.13 -14.42 -6.69
C ARG A 31 -7.82 -14.21 -5.92
N VAL A 32 -7.41 -12.96 -5.82
CA VAL A 32 -6.19 -12.54 -5.12
C VAL A 32 -6.54 -11.46 -4.10
N ASP A 33 -6.11 -11.65 -2.86
CA ASP A 33 -6.20 -10.60 -1.83
C ASP A 33 -4.92 -9.78 -1.83
N VAL A 34 -5.08 -8.46 -1.68
CA VAL A 34 -3.98 -7.49 -1.70
C VAL A 34 -4.09 -6.56 -0.50
N GLU A 35 -3.09 -6.62 0.38
CA GLU A 35 -2.92 -5.74 1.54
C GLU A 35 -1.73 -4.80 1.29
N VAL A 36 -1.86 -3.53 1.67
CA VAL A 36 -0.80 -2.52 1.52
C VAL A 36 -0.47 -1.98 2.90
N SER A 37 0.81 -1.97 3.23
CA SER A 37 1.33 -1.50 4.52
C SER A 37 2.55 -0.63 4.31
N GLU A 38 2.61 0.48 5.01
CA GLU A 38 3.84 1.27 5.17
C GLU A 38 4.78 0.53 6.13
N LEU A 39 6.01 0.28 5.69
CA LEU A 39 7.01 -0.41 6.51
C LEU A 39 7.87 0.58 7.29
N GLU A 40 8.39 1.59 6.62
CA GLU A 40 9.27 2.62 7.20
C GLU A 40 9.11 3.94 6.43
N THR A 41 9.10 5.05 7.15
CA THR A 41 9.21 6.41 6.60
C THR A 41 10.47 7.03 7.17
N ASP A 42 11.51 7.23 6.36
CA ASP A 42 12.66 8.04 6.75
C ASP A 42 12.23 9.51 6.61
N THR A 43 11.73 10.08 7.70
CA THR A 43 11.41 11.50 7.78
C THR A 43 12.68 12.28 8.10
N GLN A 44 13.42 12.70 7.07
CA GLN A 44 14.48 13.70 7.20
C GLN A 44 14.01 15.03 6.60
N PRO A 45 14.41 16.19 7.16
CA PRO A 45 14.02 17.48 6.60
C PRO A 45 14.45 17.60 5.13
N GLY A 46 13.48 17.58 4.22
CA GLY A 46 13.68 17.70 2.77
C GLY A 46 13.81 16.39 1.99
N ILE A 47 13.72 15.22 2.63
CA ILE A 47 13.60 13.91 1.96
C ILE A 47 12.62 13.06 2.76
N GLU A 48 11.49 12.71 2.14
CA GLU A 48 10.48 11.84 2.72
C GLU A 48 10.43 10.55 1.90
N SER A 49 11.51 9.77 2.02
CA SER A 49 11.59 8.45 1.41
C SER A 49 10.94 7.42 2.34
N GLY A 50 10.10 6.54 1.81
CA GLY A 50 9.51 5.44 2.56
C GLY A 50 9.60 4.11 1.83
N LEU A 51 9.29 3.04 2.56
CA LEU A 51 9.19 1.68 2.06
C LEU A 51 7.75 1.20 2.22
N VAL A 52 7.13 0.83 1.11
CA VAL A 52 5.79 0.23 1.08
C VAL A 52 5.92 -1.26 0.83
N GLN A 53 5.11 -2.04 1.53
CA GLN A 53 4.95 -3.48 1.33
C GLN A 53 3.55 -3.77 0.79
N VAL A 54 3.51 -4.54 -0.29
CA VAL A 54 2.28 -5.08 -0.89
C VAL A 54 2.26 -6.58 -0.67
N LEU A 55 1.32 -7.04 0.14
CA LEU A 55 1.18 -8.43 0.54
C LEU A 55 0.05 -9.08 -0.23
N ILE A 56 0.40 -10.10 -1.00
CA ILE A 56 -0.45 -10.73 -2.01
C ILE A 56 -0.73 -12.17 -1.59
N THR A 57 -2.01 -12.55 -1.52
CA THR A 57 -2.46 -13.91 -1.21
C THR A 57 -3.23 -14.48 -2.39
N ASN A 58 -2.77 -15.61 -2.93
CA ASN A 58 -3.38 -16.28 -4.06
C ASN A 58 -4.40 -17.32 -3.57
N HIS A 59 -5.69 -17.13 -3.86
CA HIS A 59 -6.77 -18.08 -3.57
C HIS A 59 -7.19 -18.91 -4.80
N GLU A 60 -6.42 -18.83 -5.88
CA GLU A 60 -6.61 -19.68 -7.04
C GLU A 60 -6.03 -21.07 -6.81
N ARG A 61 -6.61 -22.04 -7.51
CA ARG A 61 -6.09 -23.42 -7.58
C ARG A 61 -4.88 -23.58 -8.51
N PHE A 62 -4.39 -22.49 -9.08
CA PHE A 62 -3.27 -22.44 -10.02
C PHE A 62 -2.30 -21.30 -9.65
N LYS A 63 -1.13 -21.29 -10.28
CA LYS A 63 -0.11 -20.27 -10.02
C LYS A 63 -0.50 -18.92 -10.62
N VAL A 64 -0.17 -17.84 -9.92
CA VAL A 64 -0.38 -16.47 -10.37
C VAL A 64 0.97 -15.78 -10.47
N ALA A 65 1.19 -15.05 -11.55
CA ALA A 65 2.33 -14.18 -11.75
C ALA A 65 1.89 -12.73 -11.46
N CYS A 66 2.48 -12.11 -10.44
CA CYS A 66 2.20 -10.72 -10.08
C CYS A 66 3.45 -9.85 -10.28
N GLN A 67 3.22 -8.62 -10.75
CA GLN A 67 4.26 -7.63 -10.97
C GLN A 67 3.79 -6.27 -10.48
N LEU A 68 4.67 -5.55 -9.79
CA LEU A 68 4.42 -4.20 -9.34
C LEU A 68 5.08 -3.23 -10.32
N HIS A 69 4.33 -2.20 -10.73
CA HIS A 69 4.76 -1.14 -11.61
C HIS A 69 4.80 0.15 -10.78
N PRO A 70 6.01 0.61 -10.38
CA PRO A 70 6.16 1.88 -9.66
C PRO A 70 5.65 3.06 -10.50
N GLY A 71 5.02 4.03 -9.85
CA GLY A 71 4.68 5.31 -10.46
C GLY A 71 5.85 6.29 -10.42
N GLU A 72 5.60 7.53 -10.83
CA GLU A 72 6.63 8.58 -10.84
C GLU A 72 7.21 8.88 -9.45
N THR A 73 6.43 8.68 -8.39
CA THR A 73 6.82 8.91 -6.99
C THR A 73 7.59 7.75 -6.37
N GLU A 74 7.46 6.55 -6.92
CA GLU A 74 8.08 5.32 -6.41
C GLU A 74 9.22 4.79 -7.28
N ALA A 75 9.38 5.36 -8.48
CA ALA A 75 10.44 4.99 -9.38
C ALA A 75 11.77 5.62 -8.96
N SER A 76 12.69 4.78 -8.47
CA SER A 76 14.11 5.07 -8.66
C SER A 76 14.39 5.22 -10.16
N PRO A 77 15.20 6.19 -10.62
CA PRO A 77 15.44 6.41 -12.05
C PRO A 77 15.85 5.12 -12.76
N GLY A 78 15.05 4.66 -13.73
CA GLY A 78 15.32 3.48 -14.55
C GLY A 78 14.66 2.16 -14.11
N LEU A 79 13.71 2.19 -13.17
CA LEU A 79 12.93 1.01 -12.75
C LEU A 79 11.43 1.19 -13.08
N ASP A 80 11.05 0.82 -14.30
CA ASP A 80 9.66 0.88 -14.77
C ASP A 80 8.78 -0.25 -14.18
N SER A 81 9.39 -1.30 -13.64
CA SER A 81 8.68 -2.42 -13.00
C SER A 81 9.60 -3.26 -12.10
N THR A 82 9.01 -3.94 -11.11
CA THR A 82 9.69 -4.95 -10.31
C THR A 82 9.82 -6.27 -11.07
N PRO A 83 10.70 -7.19 -10.67
CA PRO A 83 10.66 -8.56 -11.17
C PRO A 83 9.29 -9.22 -10.97
N ILE A 84 8.88 -10.05 -11.91
CA ILE A 84 7.66 -10.87 -11.80
C ILE A 84 7.84 -11.87 -10.65
N THR A 85 6.83 -11.96 -9.80
CA THR A 85 6.79 -12.89 -8.67
C THR A 85 5.71 -13.94 -8.89
N ILE A 86 6.11 -15.20 -8.90
CA ILE A 86 5.20 -16.34 -9.03
C ILE A 86 4.72 -16.78 -7.64
N ILE A 87 3.40 -16.84 -7.47
CA ILE A 87 2.72 -17.22 -6.24
C ILE A 87 1.99 -18.54 -6.49
N ALA A 88 2.39 -19.58 -5.76
CA ALA A 88 1.73 -20.89 -5.80
C ALA A 88 0.27 -20.81 -5.31
N PRO A 89 -0.58 -21.81 -5.62
CA PRO A 89 -1.93 -21.91 -5.05
C PRO A 89 -1.91 -21.82 -3.53
N GLU A 90 -2.87 -21.08 -2.95
CA GLU A 90 -2.96 -20.78 -1.50
C GLU A 90 -1.71 -20.09 -0.93
N GLY A 91 -0.82 -19.61 -1.81
CA GLY A 91 0.45 -19.02 -1.46
C GLY A 91 0.34 -17.54 -1.13
N ARG A 92 1.27 -17.05 -0.31
CA ARG A 92 1.40 -15.65 0.06
C ARG A 92 2.79 -15.11 -0.27
N ARG A 93 2.90 -13.91 -0.83
CA ARG A 93 4.17 -13.23 -1.13
C ARG A 93 4.07 -11.73 -0.84
N ALA A 94 5.17 -11.17 -0.35
CA ALA A 94 5.33 -9.74 -0.18
C ALA A 94 6.18 -9.18 -1.31
N LEU A 95 5.71 -8.10 -1.93
CA LEU A 95 6.50 -7.22 -2.79
C LEU A 95 6.78 -5.94 -2.03
N THR A 96 7.94 -5.34 -2.27
CA THR A 96 8.36 -4.11 -1.60
C THR A 96 8.73 -3.07 -2.63
N MET A 97 8.43 -1.81 -2.31
CA MET A 97 8.72 -0.68 -3.18
C MET A 97 9.12 0.52 -2.34
N SER A 98 10.30 1.06 -2.61
CA SER A 98 10.77 2.33 -2.05
C SER A 98 10.26 3.49 -2.89
N GLY A 99 9.89 4.60 -2.28
CA GLY A 99 9.45 5.80 -3.00
C GLY A 99 9.60 7.05 -2.15
N GLU A 100 9.42 8.21 -2.76
CA GLU A 100 9.33 9.49 -2.06
C GLU A 100 7.85 9.79 -1.78
N TYR A 101 7.41 9.47 -0.57
CA TYR A 101 6.01 9.48 -0.18
C TYR A 101 5.56 10.76 0.54
N GLY A 102 6.47 11.71 0.81
CA GLY A 102 6.17 13.13 1.07
C GLY A 102 4.80 13.45 1.66
N ASP A 103 3.99 14.07 0.81
CA ASP A 103 2.55 14.28 1.01
C ASP A 103 1.73 13.46 -0.01
N SER A 104 2.32 12.44 -0.61
CA SER A 104 1.91 11.86 -1.90
C SER A 104 1.14 10.55 -1.75
N THR A 105 0.09 10.42 -2.55
CA THR A 105 -0.59 9.14 -2.80
C THR A 105 0.35 8.17 -3.50
N LEU A 106 0.32 6.88 -3.08
CA LEU A 106 0.95 5.79 -3.82
C LEU A 106 0.42 5.76 -5.27
N ASN A 107 1.30 5.81 -6.27
CA ASN A 107 0.94 5.83 -7.69
C ASN A 107 1.40 4.57 -8.44
N ALA A 108 1.38 3.43 -7.76
CA ALA A 108 1.78 2.15 -8.35
C ALA A 108 0.60 1.32 -8.82
N LEU A 109 0.86 0.50 -9.84
CA LEU A 109 -0.06 -0.50 -10.37
C LEU A 109 0.44 -1.91 -10.01
N LEU A 110 -0.42 -2.73 -9.42
CA LEU A 110 -0.20 -4.17 -9.31
C LEU A 110 -0.96 -4.90 -10.41
N THR A 111 -0.22 -5.59 -11.26
CA THR A 111 -0.77 -6.48 -12.29
C THR A 111 -0.59 -7.92 -11.85
N CYS A 112 -1.66 -8.72 -11.89
CA CYS A 112 -1.58 -10.16 -11.67
C CYS A 112 -2.25 -10.91 -12.83
N ILE A 113 -1.58 -11.94 -13.34
CA ILE A 113 -2.06 -12.81 -14.42
C ILE A 113 -1.90 -14.27 -14.04
N ARG A 114 -2.65 -15.14 -14.70
CA ARG A 114 -2.45 -16.59 -14.60
C ARG A 114 -1.08 -16.98 -15.16
N ASP A 115 -0.34 -17.80 -14.42
CA ASP A 115 0.91 -18.43 -14.86
C ASP A 115 0.55 -19.77 -15.54
N GLU A 116 0.76 -19.86 -16.86
CA GLU A 116 0.43 -21.03 -17.70
C GLU A 116 1.50 -22.13 -17.69
#